data_AF-W7UX50-F1
#
_entry.id   AF-W7UX50-F1
#
_cell.length_a   1.000
_cell.length_b   1.000
_cell.length_c   1.000
_cell.angle_alpha   90.00
_cell.angle_beta   90.00
_cell.angle_gamma   90.00
#
_symmetry.space_group_name_H-M   'P 1'
#
loop_
_entity.id
_entity.type
_entity.pdbx_description
1 polymer ?
#
loop_
_entity_poly.entity_id
_entity_poly.type
_entity_poly.pdbx_seq_one_letter_code
_entity_poly.pdbx_strand_id
1 'polypeptide(L)'
;MKAFVKSWIAVLFTLTICVFGSMNAYAWNSRDDVFILEYKNAPEGTVFADILFKKNEDDKYGIGKDDESPCSSVDLKHYEEETKEGYDGYNHHDYTVQERTIKLDKNCGLAKYDDGYTSLMFRRDLATAYSISDGEYIFETIALDAKEAKNTEISNYYGSLKVAYCDEKGNVLMVTEAYEPEITDKPTNYYVKADGQSLKCTLDHGVDISKGFGALFIGAAVFMALLFVVGIVLIVAAVLIVVLLIRKHKKKKNSSEYRGDYP
;
A
#
# COMPACT_ATOMS: atom_id res chain seq x y z
N MET A 1 -44.58 7.93 6.65
CA MET A 1 -43.69 7.21 7.60
C MET A 1 -42.76 6.21 6.89
N LYS A 2 -43.26 5.27 6.07
CA LYS A 2 -42.40 4.26 5.39
C LYS A 2 -41.35 4.86 4.42
N ALA A 3 -41.68 5.90 3.65
CA ALA A 3 -40.73 6.53 2.73
C ALA A 3 -39.62 7.32 3.45
N PHE A 4 -39.98 8.05 4.51
CA PHE A 4 -39.02 8.83 5.32
C PHE A 4 -38.00 7.93 6.03
N VAL A 5 -38.44 6.80 6.60
CA VAL A 5 -37.54 5.81 7.23
C VAL A 5 -36.58 5.18 6.21
N LYS A 6 -37.06 4.88 5.00
CA LYS A 6 -36.20 4.35 3.92
C LYS A 6 -35.14 5.37 3.48
N SER A 7 -35.50 6.65 3.30
CA SER A 7 -34.52 7.71 2.99
C SER A 7 -33.48 7.86 4.09
N TRP A 8 -33.88 7.81 5.37
CA TRP A 8 -32.93 7.90 6.48
C TRP A 8 -31.95 6.73 6.53
N ILE A 9 -32.42 5.51 6.32
CA ILE A 9 -31.56 4.32 6.25
C ILE A 9 -30.57 4.44 5.08
N ALA A 10 -31.02 4.89 3.92
CA ALA A 10 -30.15 5.08 2.76
C ALA A 10 -29.05 6.12 3.03
N VAL A 11 -29.40 7.28 3.63
CA VAL A 11 -28.44 8.32 4.00
C VAL A 11 -27.42 7.79 5.01
N LEU A 12 -27.87 7.04 6.02
CA LEU A 12 -26.97 6.40 6.99
C LEU A 12 -26.00 5.42 6.29
N PHE A 13 -26.50 4.55 5.43
CA PHE A 13 -25.67 3.61 4.69
C PHE A 13 -24.63 4.31 3.80
N THR A 14 -25.04 5.34 3.05
CA THR A 14 -24.13 6.12 2.21
C THR A 14 -23.04 6.78 3.05
N LEU A 15 -23.40 7.41 4.18
CA LEU A 15 -22.43 8.04 5.07
C LEU A 15 -21.48 7.02 5.69
N THR A 16 -21.98 5.87 6.12
CA THR A 16 -21.16 4.75 6.62
C THR A 16 -20.15 4.31 5.55
N ILE A 17 -20.61 4.06 4.32
CA ILE A 17 -19.72 3.67 3.22
C ILE A 17 -18.68 4.75 2.90
N CYS A 18 -19.07 6.03 2.88
CA CYS A 18 -18.13 7.13 2.65
C CYS A 18 -17.06 7.22 3.75
N VAL A 19 -17.43 7.05 5.03
CA VAL A 19 -16.49 7.11 6.16
C VAL A 19 -15.58 5.87 6.18
N PHE A 20 -16.13 4.66 6.11
CA PHE A 20 -15.32 3.44 6.15
C PHE A 20 -14.51 3.22 4.86
N GLY A 21 -15.06 3.61 3.70
CA GLY A 21 -14.34 3.56 2.42
C GLY A 21 -13.16 4.55 2.38
N SER A 22 -13.31 5.73 2.98
CA SER A 22 -12.19 6.67 3.08
C SER A 22 -11.13 6.20 4.07
N MET A 23 -11.50 5.56 5.20
CA MET A 23 -10.54 4.98 6.15
C MET A 23 -9.59 3.95 5.51
N ASN A 24 -10.07 3.12 4.58
CA ASN A 24 -9.21 2.17 3.86
C ASN A 24 -8.20 2.86 2.93
N ALA A 25 -8.57 4.00 2.32
CA ALA A 25 -7.64 4.80 1.53
C ALA A 25 -6.57 5.48 2.41
N TYR A 26 -6.89 5.82 3.66
CA TYR A 26 -5.96 6.39 4.63
C TYR A 26 -5.02 5.38 5.30
N ALA A 27 -5.25 4.07 5.13
CA ALA A 27 -4.37 3.03 5.66
C ALA A 27 -3.13 2.78 4.77
N TRP A 28 -3.04 3.42 3.61
CA TRP A 28 -1.88 3.37 2.72
C TRP A 28 -0.75 4.27 3.26
N ASN A 29 -0.03 3.76 4.26
CA ASN A 29 1.16 4.41 4.78
C ASN A 29 2.32 4.17 3.80
N SER A 30 3.03 5.22 3.39
CA SER A 30 4.26 5.04 2.62
C SER A 30 5.29 4.32 3.51
N ARG A 31 5.83 3.23 2.98
CA ARG A 31 6.85 2.41 3.61
C ARG A 31 8.19 2.87 3.04
N ASP A 32 8.88 3.73 3.79
CA ASP A 32 10.19 4.28 3.40
C ASP A 32 11.33 3.26 3.52
N ASP A 33 11.00 1.97 3.53
CA ASP A 33 11.87 0.82 3.73
C ASP A 33 11.69 -0.24 2.62
N VAL A 34 11.03 0.10 1.51
CA VAL A 34 10.79 -0.85 0.40
C VAL A 34 11.06 -0.24 -0.97
N PHE A 35 11.89 -0.91 -1.77
CA PHE A 35 11.96 -0.69 -3.21
C PHE A 35 11.05 -1.69 -3.93
N ILE A 36 10.24 -1.19 -4.86
CA ILE A 36 9.41 -2.00 -5.74
C ILE A 36 9.97 -1.86 -7.14
N LEU A 37 10.51 -2.95 -7.67
CA LEU A 37 11.04 -3.03 -9.02
C LEU A 37 10.04 -3.80 -9.90
N GLU A 38 9.54 -3.14 -10.93
CA GLU A 38 8.73 -3.74 -11.99
C GLU A 38 9.57 -3.77 -13.26
N TYR A 39 9.63 -4.89 -13.95
CA TYR A 39 10.36 -4.95 -15.21
C TYR A 39 9.67 -5.76 -16.30
N LYS A 40 9.97 -5.38 -17.55
CA LYS A 40 9.50 -6.03 -18.79
C LYS A 40 10.54 -5.91 -19.89
N ASN A 41 10.38 -6.70 -20.96
CA ASN A 41 11.32 -6.75 -22.09
C ASN A 41 12.77 -7.01 -21.65
N ALA A 42 12.95 -7.78 -20.58
CA ALA A 42 14.24 -8.23 -20.09
C ALA A 42 14.91 -9.17 -21.11
N PRO A 43 16.25 -9.26 -21.14
CA PRO A 43 16.93 -10.21 -22.02
C PRO A 43 16.54 -11.65 -21.71
N GLU A 44 16.60 -12.52 -22.73
CA GLU A 44 16.34 -13.95 -22.58
C GLU A 44 17.24 -14.56 -21.49
N GLY A 45 16.65 -15.40 -20.64
CA GLY A 45 17.35 -16.01 -19.50
C GLY A 45 17.35 -15.19 -18.22
N THR A 46 16.71 -14.01 -18.21
CA THR A 46 16.49 -13.25 -16.96
C THR A 46 15.60 -14.04 -16.01
N VAL A 47 16.05 -14.13 -14.76
CA VAL A 47 15.32 -14.76 -13.65
C VAL A 47 14.98 -13.75 -12.56
N PHE A 48 15.83 -12.74 -12.34
CA PHE A 48 15.59 -11.67 -11.38
C PHE A 48 16.29 -10.38 -11.80
N ALA A 49 16.06 -9.28 -11.09
CA ALA A 49 16.74 -8.03 -11.36
C ALA A 49 17.14 -7.29 -10.07
N ASP A 50 18.36 -6.76 -10.03
CA ASP A 50 18.85 -6.01 -8.86
C ASP A 50 18.99 -4.51 -9.16
N ILE A 51 18.84 -3.69 -8.13
CA ILE A 51 19.11 -2.26 -8.19
C ILE A 51 20.61 -2.05 -7.98
N LEU A 52 21.25 -1.36 -8.92
CA LEU A 52 22.63 -0.93 -8.77
C LEU A 52 22.69 0.55 -8.40
N PHE A 53 23.48 0.87 -7.38
CA PHE A 53 23.78 2.25 -7.00
C PHE A 53 25.22 2.62 -7.33
N LYS A 54 25.43 3.88 -7.68
CA LYS A 54 26.76 4.39 -8.04
C LYS A 54 27.74 4.24 -6.87
N LYS A 55 28.96 3.81 -7.17
CA LYS A 55 30.04 3.74 -6.18
C LYS A 55 30.44 5.14 -5.72
N ASN A 56 30.63 5.28 -4.41
CA ASN A 56 31.23 6.44 -3.76
C ASN A 56 32.46 5.98 -2.99
N GLU A 57 33.55 6.78 -2.99
CA GLU A 57 34.80 6.42 -2.30
C GLU A 57 34.60 6.31 -0.77
N ASP A 58 33.72 7.14 -0.22
CA ASP A 58 33.30 7.14 1.18
C ASP A 58 31.86 6.63 1.32
N ASP A 59 31.57 5.46 0.74
CA ASP A 59 30.22 4.88 0.74
C ASP A 59 29.69 4.65 2.17
N LYS A 60 28.77 5.51 2.62
CA LYS A 60 28.14 5.46 3.95
C LYS A 60 27.50 4.10 4.23
N TYR A 61 26.91 3.49 3.20
CA TYR A 61 26.22 2.21 3.31
C TYR A 61 26.98 1.07 2.62
N GLY A 62 28.16 1.35 2.08
CA GLY A 62 29.08 0.33 1.58
C GLY A 62 29.90 -0.22 2.73
N ILE A 63 30.27 -1.50 2.65
CA ILE A 63 31.20 -2.08 3.62
C ILE A 63 32.64 -1.75 3.24
N GLY A 64 33.41 -1.37 4.27
CA GLY A 64 34.71 -0.72 4.16
C GLY A 64 35.77 -1.50 3.39
N LYS A 65 36.51 -0.74 2.57
CA LYS A 65 37.95 -0.79 2.21
C LYS A 65 38.61 -2.10 1.75
N ASP A 66 37.95 -3.25 1.85
CA ASP A 66 38.60 -4.56 1.70
C ASP A 66 38.12 -5.30 0.43
N ASP A 67 37.32 -4.66 -0.43
CA ASP A 67 36.73 -5.22 -1.65
C ASP A 67 35.92 -6.53 -1.45
N GLU A 68 35.61 -6.91 -0.21
CA GLU A 68 34.77 -8.07 0.09
C GLU A 68 33.28 -7.71 0.13
N SER A 69 32.44 -8.65 -0.30
CA SER A 69 30.98 -8.54 -0.25
C SER A 69 30.50 -8.69 1.21
N PRO A 70 29.66 -7.78 1.77
CA PRO A 70 28.96 -7.97 3.05
C PRO A 70 28.31 -9.34 3.19
N CYS A 71 27.70 -9.79 2.10
CA CYS A 71 26.85 -10.96 2.07
C CYS A 71 27.61 -12.14 1.51
N SER A 72 27.92 -13.12 2.36
CA SER A 72 28.46 -14.39 1.89
C SER A 72 27.50 -15.12 0.93
N SER A 73 26.18 -14.90 1.10
CA SER A 73 25.12 -15.36 0.23
C SER A 73 23.84 -14.54 0.40
N VAL A 74 22.97 -14.54 -0.61
CA VAL A 74 21.61 -13.97 -0.58
C VAL A 74 20.62 -15.02 -1.08
N ASP A 75 19.50 -15.17 -0.38
CA ASP A 75 18.40 -16.05 -0.73
C ASP A 75 17.23 -15.22 -1.29
N LEU A 76 16.90 -15.42 -2.56
CA LEU A 76 15.75 -14.80 -3.24
C LEU A 76 14.55 -15.74 -3.17
N LYS A 77 13.39 -15.24 -2.71
CA LYS A 77 12.14 -15.98 -2.79
C LYS A 77 11.46 -15.68 -4.12
N HIS A 78 11.25 -16.69 -4.94
CA HIS A 78 10.58 -16.58 -6.23
C HIS A 78 9.23 -17.30 -6.16
N TYR A 79 8.17 -16.56 -6.46
CA TYR A 79 6.79 -17.02 -6.40
C TYR A 79 6.24 -17.16 -7.81
N GLU A 80 6.00 -18.40 -8.23
CA GLU A 80 5.47 -18.72 -9.56
C GLU A 80 3.95 -18.93 -9.44
N GLU A 81 3.18 -18.19 -10.24
CA GLU A 81 1.73 -18.36 -10.32
C GLU A 81 1.36 -19.45 -11.34
N GLU A 82 0.84 -20.58 -10.88
CA GLU A 82 0.19 -21.56 -11.75
C GLU A 82 -1.30 -21.22 -11.90
N THR A 83 -1.69 -20.77 -13.10
CA THR A 83 -3.09 -20.65 -13.48
C THR A 83 -3.62 -22.03 -13.85
N LYS A 84 -4.56 -22.57 -13.06
CA LYS A 84 -5.35 -23.73 -13.48
C LYS A 84 -6.46 -23.21 -14.39
N GLU A 85 -6.45 -23.60 -15.66
CA GLU A 85 -7.59 -23.38 -16.58
C GLU A 85 -8.80 -24.19 -16.10
N GLY A 86 -9.52 -23.66 -15.11
CA GLY A 86 -10.82 -24.15 -14.67
C GLY A 86 -11.93 -23.34 -15.34
N TYR A 87 -12.59 -23.94 -16.33
CA TYR A 87 -13.77 -23.36 -16.96
C TYR A 87 -14.95 -23.46 -15.99
N ASP A 88 -15.26 -22.39 -15.26
CA ASP A 88 -16.59 -22.20 -14.69
C ASP A 88 -16.92 -20.71 -14.62
N GLY A 89 -18.15 -20.36 -15.02
CA GLY A 89 -18.62 -19.03 -15.40
C GLY A 89 -18.69 -17.97 -14.29
N TYR A 90 -17.81 -18.02 -13.29
CA TYR A 90 -17.62 -17.03 -12.26
C TYR A 90 -16.11 -16.86 -12.02
N ASN A 91 -15.58 -15.64 -12.19
CA ASN A 91 -14.15 -15.31 -12.04
C ASN A 91 -13.61 -15.62 -10.62
N HIS A 92 -13.28 -16.88 -10.37
CA HIS A 92 -12.39 -17.30 -9.30
C HIS A 92 -11.15 -17.86 -9.98
N HIS A 93 -10.15 -17.01 -10.13
CA HIS A 93 -8.81 -17.49 -10.43
C HIS A 93 -8.26 -18.11 -9.15
N ASP A 94 -8.25 -19.44 -9.10
CA ASP A 94 -7.54 -20.19 -8.08
C ASP A 94 -6.06 -20.21 -8.48
N TYR A 95 -5.25 -19.37 -7.85
CA TYR A 95 -3.80 -19.33 -8.05
C TYR A 95 -3.14 -20.30 -7.07
N THR A 96 -2.32 -21.22 -7.58
CA THR A 96 -1.38 -21.95 -6.74
C THR A 96 -0.02 -21.25 -6.84
N VAL A 97 0.49 -20.78 -5.70
CA VAL A 97 1.81 -20.13 -5.63
C VAL A 97 2.86 -21.19 -5.30
N GLN A 98 3.80 -21.44 -6.22
CA GLN A 98 4.98 -22.24 -5.94
C GLN A 98 6.12 -21.33 -5.48
N GLU A 99 6.69 -21.59 -4.30
CA GLU A 99 7.87 -20.87 -3.80
C GLU A 99 9.13 -21.67 -4.14
N ARG A 100 10.05 -21.06 -4.89
CA ARG A 100 11.43 -21.55 -5.05
C ARG A 100 12.42 -20.55 -4.46
N THR A 101 13.53 -21.04 -3.92
CA THR A 101 14.61 -20.20 -3.40
C THR A 101 15.80 -20.22 -4.33
N ILE A 102 16.22 -19.05 -4.82
CA ILE A 102 17.46 -18.90 -5.58
C ILE A 102 18.55 -18.46 -4.61
N LYS A 103 19.61 -19.26 -4.51
CA LYS A 103 20.75 -19.00 -3.63
C LYS A 103 21.91 -18.46 -4.44
N LEU A 104 22.31 -17.24 -4.13
CA LEU A 104 23.42 -16.55 -4.77
C LEU A 104 24.54 -16.40 -3.75
N ASP A 105 25.79 -16.67 -4.14
CA ASP A 105 26.95 -16.49 -3.26
C ASP A 105 27.79 -15.29 -3.67
N LYS A 106 28.77 -14.93 -2.84
CA LYS A 106 29.71 -13.83 -3.11
C LYS A 106 30.53 -13.97 -4.40
N ASN A 107 30.51 -15.14 -5.04
CA ASN A 107 31.23 -15.41 -6.28
C ASN A 107 30.36 -15.26 -7.54
N CYS A 108 29.06 -15.00 -7.41
CA CYS A 108 28.17 -14.78 -8.54
C CYS A 108 28.57 -13.55 -9.37
N GLY A 109 28.08 -13.48 -10.62
CA GLY A 109 28.42 -12.38 -11.54
C GLY A 109 28.02 -11.01 -11.00
N LEU A 110 26.86 -10.90 -10.36
CA LEU A 110 26.32 -9.68 -9.78
C LEU A 110 27.17 -9.18 -8.61
N ALA A 111 27.65 -10.08 -7.74
CA ALA A 111 28.56 -9.72 -6.65
C ALA A 111 29.90 -9.14 -7.15
N LYS A 112 30.32 -9.55 -8.35
CA LYS A 112 31.56 -9.11 -9.02
C LYS A 112 31.34 -7.98 -10.03
N TYR A 113 30.10 -7.60 -10.31
CA TYR A 113 29.78 -6.61 -11.32
C TYR A 113 30.30 -5.23 -10.89
N ASP A 114 30.95 -4.54 -11.84
CA ASP A 114 31.52 -3.21 -11.61
C ASP A 114 31.68 -2.42 -12.92
N ASP A 115 30.76 -1.50 -13.16
CA ASP A 115 30.86 -0.46 -14.20
C ASP A 115 30.90 0.95 -13.59
N GLY A 116 31.33 1.04 -12.32
CA GLY A 116 31.12 2.21 -11.47
C GLY A 116 29.81 2.19 -10.66
N TYR A 117 28.98 1.16 -10.83
CA TYR A 117 27.83 0.86 -9.98
C TYR A 117 28.00 -0.50 -9.28
N THR A 118 27.33 -0.66 -8.13
CA THR A 118 27.34 -1.89 -7.34
C THR A 118 25.95 -2.32 -6.93
N SER A 119 25.78 -3.64 -6.83
CA SER A 119 24.60 -4.34 -6.37
C SER A 119 24.12 -3.86 -4.99
N LEU A 120 22.82 -3.62 -4.84
CA LEU A 120 22.17 -3.43 -3.55
C LEU A 120 22.19 -4.72 -2.73
N MET A 121 22.07 -5.89 -3.38
CA MET A 121 22.11 -7.22 -2.76
C MET A 121 23.45 -7.60 -2.14
N PHE A 122 24.55 -7.45 -2.87
CA PHE A 122 25.83 -8.08 -2.51
C PHE A 122 26.87 -7.12 -1.95
N ARG A 123 26.70 -5.81 -2.12
CA ARG A 123 27.74 -4.84 -1.73
C ARG A 123 27.32 -3.91 -0.60
N ARG A 124 26.10 -4.10 -0.08
CA ARG A 124 25.52 -3.29 0.98
C ARG A 124 24.74 -4.19 1.93
N ASP A 125 24.93 -4.00 3.22
CA ASP A 125 24.10 -4.64 4.25
C ASP A 125 22.89 -3.74 4.48
N LEU A 126 22.01 -3.65 3.48
CA LEU A 126 20.86 -2.75 3.50
C LEU A 126 19.54 -3.48 3.39
N ALA A 127 19.52 -4.58 2.63
CA ALA A 127 18.30 -5.30 2.33
C ALA A 127 18.15 -6.54 3.22
N THR A 128 16.96 -6.71 3.78
CA THR A 128 16.61 -7.80 4.69
C THR A 128 15.85 -8.92 4.00
N ALA A 129 15.18 -8.63 2.88
CA ALA A 129 14.43 -9.62 2.13
C ALA A 129 14.26 -9.24 0.66
N TYR A 130 14.21 -10.27 -0.17
CA TYR A 130 13.96 -10.19 -1.61
C TYR A 130 12.85 -11.16 -2.00
N SER A 131 11.83 -10.66 -2.67
CA SER A 131 10.73 -11.47 -3.20
C SER A 131 10.38 -11.09 -4.62
N ILE A 132 10.25 -12.08 -5.48
CA ILE A 132 9.93 -11.94 -6.90
C ILE A 132 8.61 -12.66 -7.16
N SER A 133 7.69 -12.01 -7.88
CA SER A 133 6.41 -12.59 -8.29
C SER A 133 6.31 -12.61 -9.81
N ASP A 134 5.98 -13.77 -10.35
CA ASP A 134 5.69 -13.95 -11.78
C ASP A 134 4.29 -13.43 -12.12
N GLY A 135 4.15 -12.87 -13.32
CA GLY A 135 2.91 -12.32 -13.87
C GLY A 135 3.13 -11.71 -15.26
N GLU A 136 2.13 -10.99 -15.80
CA GLU A 136 2.32 -10.19 -17.03
C GLU A 136 3.43 -9.13 -16.84
N TYR A 137 3.61 -8.69 -15.60
CA TYR A 137 4.72 -7.88 -15.12
C TYR A 137 5.43 -8.64 -14.01
N ILE A 138 6.76 -8.67 -14.04
CA ILE A 138 7.52 -9.27 -12.94
C ILE A 138 7.75 -8.18 -11.90
N PHE A 139 7.28 -8.45 -10.68
CA PHE A 139 7.44 -7.56 -9.54
C PHE A 139 8.46 -8.13 -8.57
N GLU A 140 9.49 -7.35 -8.29
CA GLU A 140 10.48 -7.62 -7.27
C GLU A 140 10.34 -6.60 -6.13
N THR A 141 10.24 -7.10 -4.91
CA THR A 141 10.18 -6.30 -3.69
C THR A 141 11.46 -6.51 -2.92
N ILE A 142 12.17 -5.41 -2.68
CA ILE A 142 13.41 -5.37 -1.89
C ILE A 142 13.09 -4.62 -0.61
N ALA A 143 13.04 -5.34 0.50
CA ALA A 143 12.83 -4.76 1.81
C ALA A 143 14.16 -4.36 2.43
N LEU A 144 14.24 -3.15 2.98
CA LEU A 144 15.40 -2.63 3.69
C LEU A 144 15.30 -2.90 5.19
N ASP A 145 16.43 -2.86 5.91
CA ASP A 145 16.37 -2.66 7.36
C ASP A 145 16.05 -1.19 7.66
N ALA A 146 14.80 -0.93 8.02
CA ALA A 146 14.30 0.41 8.36
C ALA A 146 15.07 1.10 9.50
N LYS A 147 15.87 0.36 10.29
CA LYS A 147 16.76 0.94 11.32
C LYS A 147 18.08 1.44 10.74
N GLU A 148 18.52 0.86 9.64
CA GLU A 148 19.83 1.13 9.04
C GLU A 148 19.73 2.12 7.88
N ALA A 149 18.66 2.04 7.09
CA ALA A 149 18.44 2.95 5.99
C ALA A 149 16.97 3.14 5.62
N LYS A 150 16.71 4.29 5.02
CA LYS A 150 15.43 4.64 4.40
C LYS A 150 15.63 4.87 2.91
N ASN A 151 14.61 4.61 2.10
CA ASN A 151 14.69 4.82 0.66
C ASN A 151 15.06 6.27 0.32
N THR A 152 14.42 7.24 1.00
CA THR A 152 14.73 8.67 0.85
C THR A 152 16.20 8.97 1.08
N GLU A 153 16.78 8.42 2.15
CA GLU A 153 18.19 8.63 2.47
C GLU A 153 19.12 7.95 1.46
N ILE A 154 18.82 6.73 1.03
CA ILE A 154 19.60 5.97 0.04
C ILE A 154 19.60 6.70 -1.30
N SER A 155 18.41 7.06 -1.80
CA SER A 155 18.28 7.73 -3.10
C SER A 155 18.95 9.10 -3.11
N ASN A 156 18.79 9.89 -2.05
CA ASN A 156 19.42 11.20 -1.95
C ASN A 156 20.95 11.08 -1.86
N TYR A 157 21.45 10.01 -1.25
CA TYR A 157 22.88 9.76 -1.10
C TYR A 157 23.54 9.27 -2.40
N TYR A 158 22.95 8.30 -3.08
CA TYR A 158 23.53 7.74 -4.30
C TYR A 158 23.22 8.54 -5.56
N GLY A 159 22.10 9.27 -5.59
CA GLY A 159 21.72 10.21 -6.65
C GLY A 159 21.29 9.58 -7.97
N SER A 160 21.92 8.47 -8.39
CA SER A 160 21.56 7.72 -9.59
C SER A 160 21.50 6.21 -9.31
N LEU A 161 20.63 5.53 -10.05
CA LEU A 161 20.49 4.08 -10.00
C LEU A 161 20.38 3.47 -11.40
N LYS A 162 20.74 2.20 -11.50
CA LYS A 162 20.54 1.33 -12.66
C LYS A 162 19.82 0.06 -12.21
N VAL A 163 19.32 -0.72 -13.17
CA VAL A 163 18.79 -2.07 -12.93
C VAL A 163 19.63 -3.07 -13.71
N ALA A 164 20.04 -4.15 -13.05
CA ALA A 164 20.77 -5.26 -13.64
C ALA A 164 19.87 -6.49 -13.76
N TYR A 165 19.64 -6.95 -14.98
CA TYR A 165 18.92 -8.20 -15.26
C TYR A 165 19.88 -9.38 -15.12
N CYS A 166 19.49 -10.38 -14.32
CA CYS A 166 20.37 -11.46 -13.94
C CYS A 166 19.76 -12.83 -14.25
N ASP A 167 20.61 -13.80 -14.61
CA ASP A 167 20.23 -15.20 -14.72
C ASP A 167 20.13 -15.89 -13.34
N GLU A 168 19.72 -17.16 -13.30
CA GLU A 168 19.57 -17.94 -12.05
C GLU A 168 20.86 -18.07 -11.22
N LYS A 169 22.03 -17.88 -11.84
CA LYS A 169 23.35 -17.95 -11.19
C LYS A 169 23.86 -16.56 -10.78
N GLY A 170 23.05 -15.52 -11.02
CA GLY A 170 23.42 -14.13 -10.78
C GLY A 170 24.41 -13.58 -11.79
N ASN A 171 24.53 -14.13 -13.01
CA ASN A 171 25.29 -13.46 -14.06
C ASN A 171 24.48 -12.30 -14.62
N VAL A 172 25.13 -11.13 -14.77
CA VAL A 172 24.50 -9.94 -15.33
C VAL A 172 24.38 -10.09 -16.84
N LEU A 173 23.14 -10.08 -17.34
CA LEU A 173 22.81 -10.24 -18.77
C LEU A 173 22.72 -8.90 -19.49
N MET A 174 22.17 -7.90 -18.80
CA MET A 174 22.00 -6.54 -19.30
C MET A 174 21.89 -5.58 -18.12
N VAL A 175 22.28 -4.32 -18.32
CA VAL A 175 22.07 -3.25 -17.37
C VAL A 175 21.37 -2.09 -18.08
N THR A 176 20.45 -1.42 -17.39
CA THR A 176 19.77 -0.23 -17.90
C THR A 176 20.72 0.96 -17.99
N GLU A 177 20.30 1.99 -18.72
CA GLU A 177 20.85 3.33 -18.54
C GLU A 177 20.62 3.82 -17.11
N ALA A 178 21.49 4.73 -16.67
CA ALA A 178 21.36 5.35 -15.34
C ALA A 178 20.14 6.28 -15.30
N TYR A 179 19.41 6.23 -14.18
CA TYR A 179 18.30 7.13 -13.90
C TYR A 179 18.57 7.90 -12.61
N GLU A 180 18.28 9.20 -12.64
CA GLU A 180 18.36 10.08 -11.47
C GLU A 180 16.94 10.31 -10.93
N PRO A 181 16.55 9.63 -9.84
CA PRO A 181 15.26 9.87 -9.20
C PRO A 181 15.15 11.28 -8.63
N GLU A 182 13.89 11.73 -8.47
CA GLU A 182 13.61 12.98 -7.76
C GLU A 182 14.11 12.88 -6.31
N ILE A 183 14.73 13.96 -5.83
CA ILE A 183 15.21 14.08 -4.46
C ILE A 183 14.05 14.52 -3.58
N THR A 184 13.79 13.78 -2.50
CA THR A 184 12.74 14.11 -1.55
C THR A 184 13.15 13.84 -0.11
N ASP A 185 12.63 14.63 0.81
CA ASP A 185 12.76 14.48 2.26
C ASP A 185 11.54 13.80 2.89
N LYS A 186 10.51 13.48 2.08
CA LYS A 186 9.27 12.86 2.54
C LYS A 186 9.33 11.34 2.39
N PRO A 187 8.89 10.58 3.42
CA PRO A 187 8.75 9.13 3.32
C PRO A 187 8.02 8.71 2.04
N THR A 188 8.68 7.89 1.22
CA THR A 188 8.17 7.51 -0.09
C THR A 188 8.53 6.07 -0.44
N ASN A 189 7.62 5.38 -1.09
CA ASN A 189 7.93 4.13 -1.77
C ASN A 189 8.63 4.48 -3.09
N TYR A 190 9.69 3.76 -3.43
CA TYR A 190 10.37 3.88 -4.72
C TYR A 190 9.84 2.81 -5.66
N TYR A 191 9.15 3.24 -6.71
CA TYR A 191 8.67 2.37 -7.78
C TYR A 191 9.60 2.52 -8.98
N VAL A 192 10.50 1.55 -9.13
CA VAL A 192 11.46 1.46 -10.22
C VAL A 192 10.83 0.64 -11.33
N LYS A 193 10.68 1.21 -12.52
CA LYS A 193 10.14 0.54 -13.71
C LYS A 193 11.22 0.43 -14.77
N ALA A 194 11.61 -0.80 -15.09
CA ALA A 194 12.61 -1.09 -16.12
C ALA A 194 11.95 -1.71 -17.37
N ASP A 195 12.34 -1.24 -18.54
CA ASP A 195 11.83 -1.71 -19.83
C ASP A 195 12.99 -1.85 -20.81
N GLY A 196 13.53 -3.07 -20.92
CA GLY A 196 14.80 -3.32 -21.59
C GLY A 196 15.90 -2.45 -21.00
N GLN A 197 16.55 -1.61 -21.82
CA GLN A 197 17.61 -0.69 -21.36
C GLN A 197 17.09 0.60 -20.73
N SER A 198 15.78 0.88 -20.82
CA SER A 198 15.21 2.11 -20.28
C SER A 198 14.75 1.93 -18.84
N LEU A 199 14.82 3.01 -18.07
CA LEU A 199 14.53 3.02 -16.65
C LEU A 199 13.74 4.28 -16.29
N LYS A 200 12.74 4.12 -15.43
CA LYS A 200 12.00 5.23 -14.83
C LYS A 200 11.77 4.93 -13.36
N CYS A 201 11.98 5.90 -12.48
CA CYS A 201 11.59 5.79 -11.08
C CYS A 201 10.48 6.80 -10.77
N THR A 202 9.42 6.33 -10.10
CA THR A 202 8.33 7.15 -9.59
C THR A 202 8.28 7.07 -8.07
N LEU A 203 8.07 8.23 -7.44
CA LEU A 203 7.94 8.34 -5.99
C LEU A 203 6.45 8.29 -5.63
N ASP A 204 6.09 7.35 -4.76
CA ASP A 204 4.77 7.31 -4.14
C ASP A 204 4.88 7.71 -2.67
N HIS A 205 4.48 8.94 -2.40
CA HIS A 205 4.49 9.51 -1.06
C HIS A 205 3.39 8.93 -0.15
N GLY A 206 2.57 7.99 -0.64
CA GLY A 206 1.41 7.48 0.07
C GLY A 206 0.43 8.61 0.44
N VAL A 207 -0.45 8.33 1.41
CA VAL A 207 -1.30 9.37 1.98
C VAL A 207 -0.61 9.98 3.19
N ASP A 208 -0.27 11.27 3.11
CA ASP A 208 0.32 12.04 4.21
C ASP A 208 -0.65 12.08 5.42
N ILE A 209 -0.42 11.18 6.39
CA ILE A 209 -1.27 11.01 7.59
C ILE A 209 -1.28 12.29 8.44
N SER A 210 -0.25 13.15 8.34
CA SER A 210 -0.25 14.44 9.02
C SER A 210 -1.39 15.36 8.54
N LYS A 211 -1.77 15.26 7.26
CA LYS A 211 -3.01 15.87 6.71
C LYS A 211 -4.25 15.06 7.06
N GLY A 212 -4.09 13.75 7.29
CA GLY A 212 -5.12 12.84 7.77
C GLY A 212 -5.70 13.21 9.13
N PHE A 213 -4.92 13.80 10.05
CA PHE A 213 -5.48 14.34 11.30
C PHE A 213 -6.53 15.42 11.05
N GLY A 214 -6.29 16.32 10.08
CA GLY A 214 -7.28 17.31 9.66
C GLY A 214 -8.57 16.66 9.16
N ALA A 215 -8.47 15.60 8.35
CA ALA A 215 -9.61 14.83 7.88
C ALA A 215 -10.31 14.05 9.01
N LEU A 216 -9.56 13.57 10.01
CA LEU A 216 -10.11 12.88 11.19
C LEU A 216 -10.86 13.85 12.11
N PHE A 217 -10.37 15.08 12.29
CA PHE A 217 -11.10 16.13 12.98
C PHE A 217 -12.37 16.54 12.22
N ILE A 218 -12.30 16.68 10.89
CA ILE A 218 -13.48 16.97 10.06
C ILE A 218 -14.48 15.80 10.14
N GLY A 219 -14.03 14.56 10.00
CA GLY A 219 -14.85 13.36 10.09
C GLY A 219 -15.49 13.20 11.47
N ALA A 220 -14.73 13.41 12.54
CA ALA A 220 -15.24 13.41 13.91
C ALA A 220 -16.24 14.54 14.15
N ALA A 221 -15.99 15.74 13.63
CA ALA A 221 -16.92 16.87 13.73
C ALA A 221 -18.23 16.60 12.98
N VAL A 222 -18.16 16.03 11.77
CA VAL A 222 -19.35 15.63 10.99
C VAL A 222 -20.12 14.51 11.70
N PHE A 223 -19.42 13.53 12.27
CA PHE A 223 -20.04 12.45 13.04
C PHE A 223 -20.73 12.96 14.31
N MET A 224 -20.08 13.86 15.06
CA MET A 224 -20.65 14.51 16.23
C MET A 224 -21.88 15.37 15.86
N ALA A 225 -21.82 16.10 14.76
CA ALA A 225 -22.96 16.87 14.24
C ALA A 225 -24.13 15.96 13.87
N LEU A 226 -23.86 14.80 13.25
CA LEU A 226 -24.87 13.79 12.93
C LEU A 226 -25.51 13.21 14.19
N LEU A 227 -24.72 12.82 15.19
CA LEU A 227 -25.24 12.33 16.48
C LEU A 227 -26.13 13.39 17.16
N PHE A 228 -25.73 14.66 17.09
CA PHE A 228 -26.50 15.76 17.63
C PHE A 228 -27.85 15.92 16.91
N VAL A 229 -27.87 15.88 15.58
CA VAL A 229 -29.11 15.93 14.78
C VAL A 229 -30.02 14.74 15.10
N VAL A 230 -29.48 13.52 15.18
CA VAL A 230 -30.25 12.32 15.57
C VAL A 230 -30.83 12.48 16.97
N GLY A 231 -30.04 13.00 17.93
CA GLY A 231 -30.50 13.30 19.28
C GLY A 231 -31.68 14.27 19.30
N ILE A 232 -31.61 15.37 18.54
CA ILE A 232 -32.72 16.33 18.41
C ILE A 232 -33.98 15.66 17.84
N VAL A 233 -33.83 14.85 16.78
CA VAL A 233 -34.97 14.15 16.16
C VAL A 233 -35.65 13.21 17.16
N LEU A 234 -34.88 12.47 17.97
CA LEU A 234 -35.42 11.59 19.01
C LEU A 234 -36.16 12.37 20.09
N ILE A 235 -35.63 13.53 20.52
CA ILE A 235 -36.30 14.41 21.50
C ILE A 235 -37.63 14.92 20.94
N VAL A 236 -37.66 15.42 19.70
CA VAL A 236 -38.89 15.92 19.05
C VAL A 236 -39.92 14.80 18.91
N ALA A 237 -39.51 13.60 18.53
CA ALA A 237 -40.40 12.45 18.44
C ALA A 237 -40.99 12.07 19.81
N ALA A 238 -40.19 12.07 20.87
CA ALA A 238 -40.66 11.81 22.23
C ALA A 238 -41.69 12.86 22.69
N VAL A 239 -41.43 14.15 22.45
CA VAL A 239 -42.37 15.24 22.76
C VAL A 239 -43.69 15.06 22.00
N LEU A 240 -43.64 14.75 20.71
CA LEU A 240 -44.85 14.51 19.92
C LEU A 240 -45.67 13.33 20.44
N ILE A 241 -45.01 12.23 20.84
CA ILE A 241 -45.67 11.06 21.44
C ILE A 241 -46.39 11.47 22.73
N VAL A 242 -45.72 12.21 23.63
CA VAL A 242 -46.31 12.69 24.89
C VAL A 242 -47.52 13.59 24.63
N VAL A 243 -47.41 14.55 23.70
CA VAL A 243 -48.52 15.45 23.33
C VAL A 243 -49.72 14.66 22.78
N LEU A 244 -49.47 13.67 21.91
CA LEU A 244 -50.53 12.81 21.37
C LEU A 244 -51.22 11.98 22.45
N LEU A 245 -50.46 11.43 23.41
CA LEU A 245 -51.01 10.71 24.55
C LEU A 245 -51.88 11.61 25.43
N ILE A 246 -51.44 12.83 25.74
CA ILE A 246 -52.22 13.81 26.51
C ILE A 246 -53.51 14.19 25.76
N ARG A 247 -53.43 14.47 24.46
CA ARG A 247 -54.62 14.77 23.63
C ARG A 247 -55.62 13.62 23.61
N LYS A 248 -55.14 12.38 23.46
CA LYS A 248 -55.99 11.17 23.50
C LYS A 248 -56.67 11.00 24.85
N HIS A 249 -55.97 11.26 25.94
CA HIS A 249 -56.53 11.20 27.30
C HIS A 249 -57.62 12.27 27.52
N LYS A 250 -57.36 13.53 27.12
CA LYS A 250 -58.37 14.61 27.18
C LYS A 250 -59.61 14.29 26.35
N LYS A 251 -59.44 13.76 25.13
CA LYS A 251 -60.59 13.38 24.27
C LYS A 251 -61.44 12.26 24.89
N LYS A 252 -60.80 11.25 25.52
CA LYS A 252 -61.54 10.21 26.26
C LYS A 252 -62.35 10.78 27.42
N LYS A 253 -61.77 11.69 28.22
CA LYS A 253 -62.47 12.33 29.35
C LYS A 253 -63.70 13.12 28.90
N ASN A 254 -63.58 13.91 27.83
CA ASN A 254 -64.70 14.67 27.29
C ASN A 254 -65.78 13.73 26.70
N SER A 255 -65.41 12.62 26.04
CA SER A 255 -66.39 11.67 25.50
C SER A 255 -67.14 10.85 26.57
N SER A 256 -66.58 10.64 27.76
CA SER A 256 -67.32 10.00 28.87
C SER A 256 -68.32 10.94 29.54
N GLU A 257 -68.08 12.25 29.49
CA GLU A 257 -68.96 13.27 30.08
C GLU A 257 -70.24 13.47 29.25
N TYR A 258 -70.18 13.31 27.92
CA TYR A 258 -71.35 13.34 27.03
C TYR A 258 -72.16 12.03 26.95
N ARG A 259 -71.70 10.95 27.58
CA ARG A 259 -72.39 9.63 27.54
C ARG A 259 -73.21 9.35 28.80
N GLY A 260 -73.24 10.28 29.75
CA GLY A 260 -73.95 10.18 31.03
C GLY A 260 -75.42 10.61 31.01
N ASP A 261 -75.87 11.29 29.96
CA ASP A 261 -77.25 11.82 29.86
C ASP A 261 -77.93 11.31 28.59
N TYR A 262 -78.38 10.06 28.61
CA TYR A 262 -79.53 9.65 27.79
C TYR A 262 -80.42 8.76 28.67
N PRO A 263 -81.63 9.21 29.04
CA PRO A 263 -82.63 8.40 29.75
C PRO A 263 -83.19 7.26 28.88
#